data_AF-A0A6G1LGT7-F1
#
_entry.id   AF-A0A6G1LGT7-F1
#
_cell.length_a   1.000
_cell.length_b   1.000
_cell.length_c   1.000
_cell.angle_alpha   90.00
_cell.angle_beta   90.00
_cell.angle_gamma   90.00
#
_symmetry.space_group_name_H-M   'P 1'
#
loop_
_entity.id
_entity.type
_entity.pdbx_description
1 polymer ?
#
loop_
_entity_poly.entity_id
_entity_poly.type
_entity_poly.pdbx_seq_one_letter_code
_entity_poly.pdbx_strand_id
1 'polypeptide(L)'
;MDNNTNFNGSNSTNGTTFDWKPREPRTWQDFWIGLIAPTIYISLLIAGLWSFSTLYRKRQLARQAKLEPWFPAHRPRDIYLSLLHLNPEEASSGGHDEKKLKKVPDSVLKAALLQRALEDVKRIVVLRTSKPALQTLLQRGSVGDELWQRFLRAEQEMEAEIKDVVNEANAFSQGWGQVIFQSANEMNQNRILKERMAEIQAQLEKEKTWWDTKRAGIQSEFMKEIGVDEAPARQPPKKNGSSDDDAVLVDADTPGETQGGGKRKKGKK
;
A
#
# COMPACT_ATOMS: atom_id res chain seq x y z
N MET A 1 74.18 -34.61 -96.22
CA MET A 1 74.17 -33.15 -96.03
C MET A 1 72.74 -32.78 -95.66
N ASP A 2 72.36 -32.96 -94.39
CA ASP A 2 72.37 -31.97 -93.29
C ASP A 2 70.92 -31.45 -93.15
N ASN A 3 70.28 -31.32 -92.00
CA ASN A 3 70.67 -31.55 -90.62
C ASN A 3 69.38 -31.76 -89.81
N ASN A 4 69.46 -32.70 -88.87
CA ASN A 4 68.54 -32.92 -87.78
C ASN A 4 68.68 -31.76 -86.78
N THR A 5 67.59 -31.06 -86.46
CA THR A 5 67.50 -30.18 -85.30
C THR A 5 66.26 -30.50 -84.47
N ASN A 6 66.45 -31.47 -83.58
CA ASN A 6 65.67 -31.62 -82.35
C ASN A 6 65.72 -30.31 -81.56
N PHE A 7 64.57 -29.65 -81.39
CA PHE A 7 64.38 -28.63 -80.37
C PHE A 7 63.26 -29.06 -79.43
N ASN A 8 63.68 -29.74 -78.35
CA ASN A 8 62.84 -30.11 -77.21
C ASN A 8 62.74 -28.90 -76.28
N GLY A 9 61.75 -28.04 -76.51
CA GLY A 9 61.43 -26.90 -75.64
C GLY A 9 60.39 -27.28 -74.59
N SER A 10 60.82 -27.73 -73.41
CA SER A 10 59.95 -27.93 -72.25
C SER A 10 59.61 -26.59 -71.59
N ASN A 11 58.53 -25.94 -72.03
CA ASN A 11 57.95 -24.83 -71.28
C ASN A 11 57.07 -25.40 -70.14
N SER A 12 57.66 -25.51 -68.96
CA SER A 12 56.96 -25.79 -67.71
C SER A 12 56.17 -24.56 -67.26
N THR A 13 54.94 -24.40 -67.74
CA THR A 13 53.98 -23.47 -67.14
C THR A 13 53.30 -24.15 -65.95
N ASN A 14 53.55 -23.65 -64.74
CA ASN A 14 52.80 -23.99 -63.54
C ASN A 14 51.34 -23.53 -63.70
N GLY A 15 50.49 -24.39 -64.25
CA GLY A 15 49.05 -24.18 -64.33
C GLY A 15 48.38 -24.61 -63.03
N THR A 16 47.81 -23.65 -62.29
CA THR A 16 46.75 -23.95 -61.33
C THR A 16 45.53 -24.39 -62.15
N THR A 17 45.37 -25.70 -62.34
CA THR A 17 44.18 -26.27 -62.97
C THR A 17 42.97 -26.00 -62.08
N PHE A 18 42.27 -24.90 -62.36
CA PHE A 18 40.94 -24.67 -61.84
C PHE A 18 40.00 -25.65 -62.56
N ASP A 19 39.78 -26.80 -61.95
CA ASP A 19 38.81 -27.82 -62.41
C ASP A 19 37.39 -27.24 -62.29
N TRP A 20 36.98 -26.47 -63.31
CA TRP A 20 35.63 -25.92 -63.41
C TRP A 20 34.69 -27.06 -63.80
N LYS A 21 34.18 -27.79 -62.81
CA LYS A 21 33.02 -28.65 -63.02
C LYS A 21 31.78 -27.78 -63.20
N PRO A 22 31.01 -27.93 -64.29
CA PRO A 22 29.72 -27.26 -64.41
C PRO A 22 28.85 -27.60 -63.21
N ARG A 23 28.31 -26.58 -62.54
CA ARG A 23 27.29 -26.82 -61.51
C ARG A 23 26.11 -27.52 -62.19
N GLU A 24 25.78 -28.71 -61.70
CA GLU A 24 24.59 -29.44 -62.13
C GLU A 24 23.35 -28.54 -61.97
N PRO A 25 22.39 -28.60 -62.91
CA PRO A 25 21.19 -27.78 -62.83
C PRO A 25 20.44 -28.12 -61.55
N ARG A 26 20.17 -27.09 -60.73
CA ARG A 26 19.49 -27.23 -59.44
C ARG A 26 18.19 -27.99 -59.65
N THR A 27 18.09 -29.18 -59.06
CA THR A 27 16.87 -29.98 -59.22
C THR A 27 15.75 -29.34 -58.40
N TRP A 28 14.49 -29.59 -58.77
CA TRP A 28 13.34 -29.10 -57.99
C TRP A 28 13.41 -29.55 -56.52
N GLN A 29 14.03 -30.70 -56.24
CA GLN A 29 14.24 -31.22 -54.90
C GLN A 29 15.20 -30.34 -54.08
N ASP A 30 16.30 -29.87 -54.69
CA ASP A 30 17.28 -28.99 -54.03
C ASP A 30 16.68 -27.62 -53.65
N PHE A 31 15.73 -27.12 -54.44
CA PHE A 31 14.99 -25.90 -54.14
C PHE A 31 14.13 -26.06 -52.87
N TRP A 32 13.35 -27.15 -52.79
CA TRP A 32 12.55 -27.44 -51.60
C TRP A 32 13.39 -27.74 -50.38
N ILE A 33 14.51 -28.46 -50.52
CA ILE A 33 15.44 -28.74 -49.41
C ILE A 33 16.09 -27.45 -48.90
N GLY A 34 16.53 -26.56 -49.80
CA GLY A 34 17.12 -25.26 -49.45
C GLY A 34 16.15 -24.28 -48.79
N LEU A 35 14.83 -24.43 -49.02
CA LEU A 35 13.78 -23.64 -48.39
C LEU A 35 13.28 -24.26 -47.07
N ILE A 36 13.13 -25.58 -47.02
CA ILE A 36 12.60 -26.31 -45.86
C ILE A 36 13.60 -26.32 -44.70
N ALA A 37 14.89 -26.49 -44.96
CA ALA A 37 15.92 -26.50 -43.92
C ALA A 37 15.93 -25.22 -43.04
N PRO A 38 16.00 -23.99 -43.61
CA PRO A 38 15.97 -22.77 -42.80
C PRO A 38 14.60 -22.51 -42.17
N THR A 39 13.50 -22.88 -42.83
CA THR A 39 12.15 -22.68 -42.27
C THR A 39 11.88 -23.60 -41.09
N ILE A 40 12.31 -24.87 -41.14
CA ILE A 40 12.25 -25.79 -39.98
C ILE A 40 13.08 -25.23 -38.82
N TYR A 41 14.31 -24.76 -39.08
CA TYR A 41 15.17 -24.18 -38.04
C TYR A 41 14.50 -23.01 -37.33
N ILE A 42 13.92 -22.07 -38.08
CA ILE A 42 13.19 -20.92 -37.53
C ILE A 42 11.93 -21.38 -36.78
N SER A 43 11.17 -22.34 -37.33
CA SER A 43 9.97 -22.86 -36.68
C SER A 43 10.28 -23.49 -35.33
N LEU A 44 11.39 -24.21 -35.22
CA LEU A 44 11.84 -24.87 -33.99
C LEU A 44 12.30 -23.84 -32.95
N LEU A 45 12.97 -22.77 -33.40
CA LEU A 45 13.31 -21.62 -32.55
C LEU A 45 12.05 -20.91 -32.02
N ILE A 46 11.07 -20.64 -32.88
CA ILE A 46 9.82 -19.99 -32.50
C ILE A 46 9.04 -20.87 -31.52
N ALA A 47 8.93 -22.17 -31.79
CA ALA A 47 8.27 -23.12 -30.90
C ALA A 47 8.96 -23.22 -29.54
N GLY A 48 10.30 -23.26 -29.51
CA GLY A 48 11.09 -23.24 -28.29
C GLY A 48 10.91 -21.94 -27.49
N LEU A 49 10.98 -20.80 -28.16
CA LEU A 49 10.80 -19.49 -27.54
C LEU A 49 9.38 -19.29 -27.00
N TRP A 50 8.36 -19.72 -27.75
CA TRP A 50 6.97 -19.64 -27.34
C TRP A 50 6.69 -20.56 -26.13
N SER A 51 7.21 -21.79 -26.15
CA SER A 51 7.11 -22.72 -25.03
C SER A 51 7.78 -22.17 -23.77
N PHE A 52 8.99 -21.61 -23.90
CA PHE A 52 9.68 -20.98 -22.78
C PHE A 52 8.96 -19.73 -22.27
N SER A 53 8.52 -18.84 -23.17
CA SER A 53 7.81 -17.60 -22.84
C SER A 53 6.51 -17.89 -22.08
N THR A 54 5.71 -18.84 -22.57
CA THR A 54 4.47 -19.23 -21.91
C THR A 54 4.72 -19.88 -20.55
N LEU A 55 5.71 -20.78 -20.43
CA LEU A 55 6.07 -21.40 -19.15
C LEU A 55 6.60 -20.37 -18.15
N TYR A 56 7.49 -19.47 -18.58
CA TYR A 56 8.04 -18.41 -17.75
C TYR A 56 6.94 -17.47 -17.24
N ARG A 57 6.05 -17.00 -18.13
CA ARG A 57 4.91 -16.16 -17.75
C ARG A 57 3.95 -16.88 -16.81
N LYS A 58 3.63 -18.15 -17.07
CA LYS A 58 2.80 -18.97 -16.17
C LYS A 58 3.44 -19.10 -14.78
N ARG A 59 4.75 -19.33 -14.70
CA ARG A 59 5.48 -19.39 -13.42
C ARG A 59 5.53 -18.04 -12.73
N GLN A 60 5.69 -16.95 -13.47
CA GLN A 60 5.66 -15.59 -12.93
C GLN A 60 4.28 -15.25 -12.36
N LEU A 61 3.20 -15.54 -13.10
CA LEU A 61 1.82 -15.37 -12.63
C LEU A 61 1.53 -16.25 -11.41
N ALA A 62 1.99 -17.51 -11.38
CA ALA A 62 1.82 -18.38 -10.23
C ALA A 62 2.60 -17.90 -8.98
N ARG A 63 3.81 -17.33 -9.16
CA ARG A 63 4.56 -16.69 -8.07
C ARG A 63 3.81 -15.48 -7.53
N GLN A 64 3.29 -14.65 -8.43
CA GLN A 64 2.48 -13.51 -8.08
C GLN A 64 1.18 -13.96 -7.38
N ALA A 65 0.53 -15.05 -7.80
CA ALA A 65 -0.71 -15.54 -7.17
C ALA A 65 -0.51 -16.09 -5.75
N LYS A 66 0.71 -16.49 -5.39
CA LYS A 66 1.06 -16.94 -4.02
C LYS A 66 1.30 -15.80 -3.03
N LEU A 67 1.36 -14.56 -3.52
CA LEU A 67 1.53 -13.41 -2.66
C LEU A 67 0.30 -13.24 -1.77
N GLU A 68 0.55 -12.96 -0.49
CA GLU A 68 -0.51 -12.72 0.47
C GLU A 68 -1.38 -11.52 0.03
N PRO A 69 -2.71 -11.59 0.24
CA PRO A 69 -3.60 -10.45 0.04
C PRO A 69 -3.15 -9.23 0.87
N TRP A 70 -3.23 -8.04 0.28
CA TRP A 70 -2.86 -6.80 0.98
C TRP A 70 -3.84 -6.45 2.10
N PHE A 71 -5.13 -6.67 1.85
CA PHE A 71 -6.20 -6.45 2.82
C PHE A 71 -6.72 -7.78 3.37
N PRO A 72 -7.21 -7.80 4.62
CA PRO A 72 -7.91 -8.96 5.14
C PRO A 72 -9.21 -9.23 4.36
N ALA A 73 -9.77 -10.42 4.56
CA ALA A 73 -11.04 -10.85 3.96
C ALA A 73 -12.14 -9.78 4.11
N HIS A 74 -12.92 -9.59 3.04
CA HIS A 74 -13.87 -8.48 2.94
C HIS A 74 -15.23 -8.84 3.59
N ARG A 75 -15.27 -8.83 4.92
CA ARG A 75 -16.46 -9.24 5.70
C ARG A 75 -17.78 -8.60 5.27
N PRO A 76 -17.90 -7.27 5.04
CA PRO A 76 -19.18 -6.67 4.62
C PRO A 76 -19.69 -7.15 3.26
N ARG A 77 -18.76 -7.50 2.35
CA ARG A 77 -19.06 -8.06 1.03
C ARG A 77 -19.55 -9.49 1.19
N ASP A 78 -18.86 -10.28 2.01
CA ASP A 78 -19.26 -11.67 2.27
C ASP A 78 -20.65 -11.74 2.92
N ILE A 79 -20.98 -10.81 3.82
CA ILE A 79 -22.32 -10.67 4.40
C ILE A 79 -23.34 -10.29 3.31
N TYR A 80 -23.03 -9.33 2.45
CA TYR A 80 -23.95 -8.93 1.37
C TYR A 80 -24.21 -10.08 0.38
N LEU A 81 -23.15 -10.80 -0.03
CA LEU A 81 -23.27 -11.94 -0.94
C LEU A 81 -23.98 -13.13 -0.27
N SER A 82 -23.78 -13.36 1.03
CA SER A 82 -24.52 -14.40 1.74
C SER A 82 -26.01 -14.04 1.88
N LEU A 83 -26.34 -12.76 2.10
CA LEU A 83 -27.72 -12.28 2.09
C LEU A 83 -28.37 -12.42 0.71
N LEU A 84 -27.60 -12.23 -0.37
CA LEU A 84 -28.09 -12.39 -1.73
C LEU A 84 -28.37 -13.85 -2.10
N HIS A 85 -27.52 -14.78 -1.64
CA HIS A 85 -27.64 -16.21 -1.90
C HIS A 85 -28.46 -16.98 -0.86
N LEU A 86 -29.08 -16.29 0.11
CA LEU A 86 -29.89 -16.92 1.13
C LEU A 86 -31.11 -17.60 0.48
N ASN A 87 -31.13 -18.95 0.49
CA ASN A 87 -32.25 -19.70 -0.04
C ASN A 87 -33.47 -19.57 0.88
N PRO A 88 -34.67 -19.31 0.33
CA PRO A 88 -35.88 -19.08 1.13
C PRO A 88 -36.36 -20.32 1.90
N GLU A 89 -35.88 -21.52 1.55
CA GLU A 89 -36.18 -22.76 2.27
C GLU A 89 -35.37 -22.89 3.58
N GLU A 90 -34.06 -22.56 3.56
CA GLU A 90 -33.17 -22.60 4.73
C GLU A 90 -33.54 -21.54 5.78
N ALA A 91 -34.03 -20.38 5.33
CA ALA A 91 -34.52 -19.33 6.23
C ALA A 91 -35.79 -19.74 7.01
N SER A 92 -36.48 -20.80 6.58
CA SER A 92 -37.73 -21.27 7.19
C SER A 92 -37.57 -22.47 8.12
N SER A 93 -36.37 -23.06 8.21
CA SER A 93 -36.09 -24.25 9.03
C SER A 93 -35.48 -23.96 10.41
N GLY A 94 -35.20 -22.70 10.75
CA GLY A 94 -34.54 -22.32 12.00
C GLY A 94 -35.36 -21.34 12.84
N GLY A 95 -36.38 -21.82 13.55
CA GLY A 95 -37.08 -21.03 14.58
C GLY A 95 -38.60 -21.19 14.57
N HIS A 96 -39.15 -21.65 15.69
CA HIS A 96 -40.58 -21.63 15.98
C HIS A 96 -41.06 -20.18 16.09
N ASP A 97 -42.19 -19.90 15.46
CA ASP A 97 -42.88 -18.60 15.39
C ASP A 97 -42.22 -17.56 14.46
N GLU A 98 -43.05 -16.77 13.79
CA GLU A 98 -42.71 -15.58 12.97
C GLU A 98 -42.55 -15.77 11.43
N LYS A 99 -43.59 -15.33 10.71
CA LYS A 99 -43.69 -14.98 9.27
C LYS A 99 -42.54 -15.46 8.37
N LYS A 100 -42.76 -16.55 7.62
CA LYS A 100 -41.91 -17.00 6.49
C LYS A 100 -41.54 -15.85 5.55
N LEU A 101 -40.35 -15.25 5.72
CA LEU A 101 -39.82 -14.26 4.78
C LEU A 101 -39.31 -15.00 3.55
N LYS A 102 -40.14 -15.05 2.49
CA LYS A 102 -39.79 -15.67 1.20
C LYS A 102 -38.58 -15.02 0.50
N LYS A 103 -38.15 -13.83 0.94
CA LYS A 103 -37.02 -13.08 0.39
C LYS A 103 -36.53 -12.04 1.41
N VAL A 104 -35.22 -11.82 1.48
CA VAL A 104 -34.63 -10.69 2.25
C VAL A 104 -35.17 -9.37 1.68
N PRO A 105 -35.64 -8.43 2.51
CA PRO A 105 -36.17 -7.16 2.03
C PRO A 105 -35.07 -6.31 1.37
N ASP A 106 -35.42 -5.64 0.27
CA ASP A 106 -34.48 -4.82 -0.51
C ASP A 106 -33.86 -3.67 0.31
N SER A 107 -34.53 -3.20 1.36
CA SER A 107 -33.98 -2.20 2.29
C SER A 107 -32.74 -2.72 3.03
N VAL A 108 -32.74 -3.99 3.43
CA VAL A 108 -31.61 -4.64 4.11
C VAL A 108 -30.47 -4.88 3.12
N LEU A 109 -30.77 -5.28 1.87
CA LEU A 109 -29.75 -5.43 0.82
C LEU A 109 -29.08 -4.09 0.47
N LYS A 110 -29.86 -3.02 0.34
CA LYS A 110 -29.34 -1.66 0.12
C LYS A 110 -28.47 -1.19 1.28
N ALA A 111 -28.88 -1.45 2.53
CA ALA A 111 -28.08 -1.13 3.71
C ALA A 111 -26.77 -1.94 3.76
N ALA A 112 -26.81 -3.23 3.42
CA ALA A 112 -25.63 -4.09 3.35
C ALA A 112 -24.66 -3.63 2.25
N LEU A 113 -25.17 -3.26 1.05
CA LEU A 113 -24.34 -2.70 -0.02
C LEU A 113 -23.69 -1.38 0.39
N LEU A 114 -24.40 -0.54 1.16
CA LEU A 114 -23.83 0.69 1.69
C LEU A 114 -22.71 0.42 2.71
N GLN A 115 -22.86 -0.60 3.57
CA GLN A 115 -21.79 -1.02 4.49
C GLN A 115 -20.56 -1.59 3.75
N ARG A 116 -20.78 -2.30 2.65
CA ARG A 116 -19.71 -2.71 1.72
C ARG A 116 -18.97 -1.50 1.16
N ALA A 117 -19.70 -0.54 0.57
CA ALA A 117 -19.12 0.70 0.05
C ALA A 117 -18.35 1.50 1.12
N LEU A 118 -18.83 1.53 2.35
CA LEU A 118 -18.16 2.20 3.48
C LEU A 118 -16.81 1.56 3.81
N GLU A 119 -16.70 0.24 3.73
CA GLU A 119 -15.43 -0.46 3.94
C GLU A 119 -14.46 -0.23 2.78
N ASP A 120 -14.95 -0.22 1.54
CA ASP A 120 -14.16 0.15 0.36
C ASP A 120 -13.60 1.57 0.47
N VAL A 121 -14.39 2.54 0.97
CA VAL A 121 -13.92 3.92 1.23
C VAL A 121 -12.77 3.93 2.24
N LYS A 122 -12.82 3.12 3.31
CA LYS A 122 -11.70 3.05 4.26
C LYS A 122 -10.46 2.49 3.59
N ARG A 123 -10.60 1.41 2.83
CA ARG A 123 -9.49 0.74 2.16
C ARG A 123 -8.84 1.64 1.10
N ILE A 124 -9.62 2.36 0.29
CA ILE A 124 -9.08 3.29 -0.72
C ILE A 124 -8.36 4.48 -0.08
N VAL A 125 -8.84 5.00 1.05
CA VAL A 125 -8.14 6.06 1.79
C VAL A 125 -6.79 5.57 2.30
N VAL A 126 -6.72 4.33 2.82
CA VAL A 126 -5.46 3.69 3.20
C VAL A 126 -4.52 3.54 1.99
N LEU A 127 -5.00 3.03 0.86
CA LEU A 127 -4.16 2.86 -0.34
C LEU A 127 -3.61 4.20 -0.84
N ARG A 128 -4.45 5.24 -0.90
CA ARG A 128 -4.06 6.57 -1.37
C ARG A 128 -3.02 7.22 -0.47
N THR A 129 -3.15 7.06 0.85
CA THR A 129 -2.19 7.62 1.80
C THR A 129 -0.86 6.83 1.83
N SER A 130 -0.90 5.51 1.63
CA SER A 130 0.31 4.68 1.64
C SER A 130 1.13 4.73 0.34
N LYS A 131 0.50 5.01 -0.82
CA LYS A 131 1.16 5.04 -2.14
C LYS A 131 2.42 5.94 -2.20
N PRO A 132 2.37 7.24 -1.84
CA PRO A 132 3.55 8.10 -1.93
C PRO A 132 4.66 7.71 -0.93
N ALA A 133 4.28 7.22 0.25
CA ALA A 133 5.23 6.74 1.25
C ALA A 133 5.98 5.50 0.75
N LEU A 134 5.27 4.54 0.15
CA LEU A 134 5.85 3.34 -0.44
C LEU A 134 6.76 3.64 -1.63
N GLN A 135 6.37 4.56 -2.51
CA GLN A 135 7.21 4.98 -3.64
C GLN A 135 8.55 5.56 -3.16
N THR A 136 8.53 6.37 -2.10
CA THR A 136 9.75 6.94 -1.52
C THR A 136 10.65 5.86 -0.91
N LEU A 137 10.07 4.87 -0.23
CA LEU A 137 10.81 3.76 0.36
C LEU A 137 11.38 2.81 -0.71
N LEU A 138 10.66 2.60 -1.82
CA LEU A 138 11.13 1.80 -2.95
C LEU A 138 12.34 2.46 -3.63
N GLN A 139 12.30 3.79 -3.84
CA GLN A 139 13.44 4.53 -4.40
C GLN A 139 14.70 4.47 -3.51
N ARG A 140 14.51 4.34 -2.19
CA ARG A 140 15.61 4.15 -1.23
C ARG A 140 16.13 2.71 -1.17
N GLY A 141 15.47 1.77 -1.84
CA GLY A 141 15.82 0.35 -1.81
C GLY A 141 15.54 -0.34 -0.46
N SER A 142 14.83 0.31 0.46
CA SER A 142 14.50 -0.23 1.78
C SER A 142 13.29 -1.18 1.78
N VAL A 143 12.57 -1.24 0.65
CA VAL A 143 11.38 -2.07 0.44
C VAL A 143 11.57 -2.87 -0.85
N GLY A 144 11.22 -4.16 -0.81
CA GLY A 144 11.33 -5.04 -1.97
C GLY A 144 10.28 -4.76 -3.05
N ASP A 145 10.62 -5.04 -4.31
CA ASP A 145 9.71 -4.90 -5.46
C ASP A 145 8.45 -5.78 -5.33
N GLU A 146 8.55 -6.91 -4.62
CA GLU A 146 7.42 -7.79 -4.32
C GLU A 146 6.30 -7.04 -3.56
N LEU A 147 6.64 -6.22 -2.56
CA LEU A 147 5.66 -5.46 -1.80
C LEU A 147 4.96 -4.42 -2.67
N TRP A 148 5.73 -3.79 -3.56
CA TRP A 148 5.19 -2.84 -4.52
C TRP A 148 4.24 -3.50 -5.52
N GLN A 149 4.57 -4.70 -6.01
CA GLN A 149 3.67 -5.49 -6.86
C GLN A 149 2.39 -5.91 -6.11
N ARG A 150 2.49 -6.30 -4.83
CA ARG A 150 1.32 -6.59 -3.98
C ARG A 150 0.41 -5.36 -3.83
N PHE A 151 1.01 -4.18 -3.60
CA PHE A 151 0.29 -2.92 -3.49
C PHE A 151 -0.46 -2.56 -4.78
N LEU A 152 0.21 -2.66 -5.95
CA LEU A 152 -0.43 -2.39 -7.25
C LEU A 152 -1.57 -3.36 -7.55
N ARG A 153 -1.44 -4.64 -7.18
CA ARG A 153 -2.55 -5.58 -7.28
C ARG A 153 -3.72 -5.14 -6.40
N ALA A 154 -3.46 -4.78 -5.14
CA ALA A 154 -4.50 -4.37 -4.21
C ALA A 154 -5.22 -3.11 -4.70
N GLU A 155 -4.52 -2.19 -5.36
CA GLU A 155 -5.09 -1.03 -6.03
C GLU A 155 -6.04 -1.45 -7.17
N GLN A 156 -5.61 -2.37 -8.04
CA GLN A 156 -6.45 -2.89 -9.12
C GLN A 156 -7.68 -3.66 -8.61
N GLU A 157 -7.51 -4.48 -7.57
CA GLU A 157 -8.59 -5.23 -6.94
C GLU A 157 -9.62 -4.29 -6.30
N MET A 158 -9.16 -3.24 -5.61
CA MET A 158 -10.02 -2.20 -5.06
C MET A 158 -10.76 -1.41 -6.15
N GLU A 159 -10.11 -1.08 -7.27
CA GLU A 159 -10.76 -0.42 -8.40
C GLU A 159 -11.84 -1.29 -9.05
N ALA A 160 -11.61 -2.61 -9.14
CA ALA A 160 -12.61 -3.55 -9.63
C ALA A 160 -13.80 -3.62 -8.66
N GLU A 161 -13.55 -3.75 -7.35
CA GLU A 161 -14.58 -3.80 -6.32
C GLU A 161 -15.44 -2.53 -6.32
N ILE A 162 -14.83 -1.34 -6.44
CA ILE A 162 -15.56 -0.07 -6.55
C ILE A 162 -16.47 -0.05 -7.77
N LYS A 163 -16.00 -0.52 -8.94
CA LYS A 163 -16.82 -0.60 -10.15
C LYS A 163 -17.99 -1.56 -9.97
N ASP A 164 -17.77 -2.70 -9.35
CA ASP A 164 -18.81 -3.68 -9.07
C ASP A 164 -19.88 -3.09 -8.13
N VAL A 165 -19.49 -2.42 -7.05
CA VAL A 165 -20.42 -1.75 -6.14
C VAL A 165 -21.23 -0.65 -6.84
N VAL A 166 -20.61 0.14 -7.72
CA VAL A 166 -21.33 1.16 -8.53
C VAL A 166 -22.34 0.50 -9.47
N ASN A 167 -21.96 -0.60 -10.13
CA ASN A 167 -22.85 -1.33 -11.03
C ASN A 167 -24.03 -1.96 -10.28
N GLU A 168 -23.77 -2.59 -9.13
CA GLU A 168 -24.81 -3.14 -8.25
C GLU A 168 -25.74 -2.06 -7.70
N ALA A 169 -25.20 -0.92 -7.28
CA ALA A 169 -26.01 0.21 -6.83
C ALA A 169 -26.94 0.72 -7.95
N ASN A 170 -26.41 0.85 -9.17
CA ASN A 170 -27.23 1.23 -10.33
C ASN A 170 -28.30 0.18 -10.67
N ALA A 171 -28.04 -1.11 -10.41
CA ALA A 171 -29.03 -2.18 -10.58
C ALA A 171 -30.18 -2.07 -9.56
N PHE A 172 -29.92 -1.61 -8.33
CA PHE A 172 -30.96 -1.36 -7.33
C PHE A 172 -31.76 -0.08 -7.58
N SER A 173 -31.10 0.98 -8.06
CA SER A 173 -31.74 2.25 -8.40
C SER A 173 -30.86 3.02 -9.38
N GLN A 174 -31.44 3.44 -10.50
CA GLN A 174 -30.74 4.22 -11.51
C GLN A 174 -30.13 5.49 -10.89
N GLY A 175 -28.84 5.74 -11.17
CA GLY A 175 -28.10 6.91 -10.67
C GLY A 175 -27.58 6.77 -9.24
N TRP A 176 -27.94 5.72 -8.49
CA TRP A 176 -27.47 5.54 -7.12
C TRP A 176 -25.96 5.29 -7.02
N GLY A 177 -25.37 4.66 -8.04
CA GLY A 177 -23.93 4.41 -8.09
C GLY A 177 -23.07 5.69 -8.08
N GLN A 178 -23.61 6.84 -8.50
CA GLN A 178 -22.89 8.12 -8.45
C GLN A 178 -22.79 8.70 -7.03
N VAL A 179 -23.80 8.44 -6.20
CA VAL A 179 -23.93 9.05 -4.86
C VAL A 179 -23.55 8.10 -3.73
N ILE A 180 -23.60 6.77 -3.94
CA ILE A 180 -23.36 5.78 -2.88
C ILE A 180 -22.01 5.99 -2.17
N PHE A 181 -20.95 6.25 -2.92
CA PHE A 181 -19.62 6.48 -2.37
C PHE A 181 -19.47 7.85 -1.68
N GLN A 182 -20.23 8.86 -2.11
CA GLN A 182 -20.30 10.15 -1.40
C GLN A 182 -20.96 9.95 -0.03
N SER A 183 -22.11 9.28 0.01
CA SER A 183 -22.81 8.94 1.26
C SER A 183 -21.95 8.06 2.18
N ALA A 184 -21.26 7.06 1.63
CA ALA A 184 -20.37 6.19 2.38
C ALA A 184 -19.18 6.95 2.98
N ASN A 185 -18.62 7.92 2.25
CA ASN A 185 -17.56 8.80 2.75
C ASN A 185 -18.05 9.66 3.92
N GLU A 186 -19.20 10.32 3.79
CA GLU A 186 -19.79 11.12 4.87
C GLU A 186 -20.08 10.27 6.12
N MET A 187 -20.57 9.05 5.93
CA MET A 187 -20.77 8.10 7.04
C MET A 187 -19.46 7.71 7.73
N ASN A 188 -18.39 7.47 6.96
CA ASN A 188 -17.09 7.16 7.54
C ASN A 188 -16.52 8.35 8.33
N GLN A 189 -16.65 9.58 7.80
CA GLN A 189 -16.23 10.79 8.52
C GLN A 189 -17.05 11.01 9.80
N ASN A 190 -18.37 10.82 9.75
CA ASN A 190 -19.23 10.93 10.93
C ASN A 190 -18.84 9.90 12.00
N ARG A 191 -18.52 8.67 11.60
CA ARG A 191 -18.06 7.62 12.51
C ARG A 191 -16.74 7.99 13.18
N ILE A 192 -15.75 8.44 12.41
CA ILE A 192 -14.45 8.88 12.95
C ILE A 192 -14.66 10.03 13.94
N LEU A 193 -15.50 11.00 13.61
CA LEU A 193 -15.78 12.13 14.51
C LEU A 193 -16.41 11.66 15.84
N LYS A 194 -17.39 10.77 15.79
CA LYS A 194 -18.02 10.19 16.99
C LYS A 194 -17.02 9.39 17.83
N GLU A 195 -16.16 8.60 17.20
CA GLU A 195 -15.11 7.83 17.88
C GLU A 195 -14.14 8.78 18.61
N ARG A 196 -13.72 9.88 17.98
CA ARG A 196 -12.87 10.90 18.61
C ARG A 196 -13.56 11.63 19.76
N MET A 197 -14.82 12.00 19.59
CA MET A 197 -15.60 12.63 20.67
C MET A 197 -15.75 11.68 21.87
N ALA A 198 -16.01 10.40 21.62
CA ALA A 198 -16.10 9.39 22.67
C ALA A 198 -14.76 9.18 23.38
N GLU A 199 -13.64 9.18 22.64
CA GLU A 199 -12.28 9.09 23.20
C GLU A 199 -11.98 10.27 24.14
N ILE A 200 -12.30 11.50 23.71
CA ILE A 200 -12.13 12.71 24.54
C ILE A 200 -13.02 12.64 25.79
N GLN A 201 -14.29 12.23 25.62
CA GLN A 201 -15.21 12.12 26.75
C GLN A 201 -14.75 11.08 27.78
N ALA A 202 -14.12 9.98 27.32
CA ALA A 202 -13.58 8.95 28.21
C ALA A 202 -12.34 9.42 29.00
N GLN A 203 -11.62 10.44 28.52
CA GLN A 203 -10.49 11.04 29.25
C GLN A 203 -10.95 11.99 30.37
N LEU A 204 -12.15 12.55 30.25
CA LEU A 204 -12.67 13.56 31.17
C LEU A 204 -12.67 13.12 32.64
N GLU A 205 -13.08 11.88 32.95
CA GLU A 205 -13.10 11.38 34.33
C GLU A 205 -11.69 11.25 34.92
N LYS A 206 -10.73 10.78 34.13
CA LYS A 206 -9.32 10.67 34.52
C LYS A 206 -8.72 12.05 34.75
N GLU A 207 -8.99 13.00 33.86
CA GLU A 207 -8.52 14.38 34.01
C GLU A 207 -9.16 15.06 35.22
N LYS A 208 -10.44 14.81 35.49
CA LYS A 208 -11.14 15.35 36.67
C LYS A 208 -10.52 14.84 37.97
N THR A 209 -10.31 13.54 38.09
CA THR A 209 -9.64 12.96 39.28
C THR A 209 -8.19 13.44 39.44
N TRP A 210 -7.45 13.56 38.34
CA TRP A 210 -6.11 14.15 38.36
C TRP A 210 -6.13 15.63 38.81
N TRP A 211 -7.11 16.40 38.34
CA TRP A 211 -7.25 17.81 38.72
C TRP A 211 -7.66 17.98 40.18
N ASP A 212 -8.59 17.17 40.68
CA ASP A 212 -9.05 17.22 42.07
C ASP A 212 -7.91 16.83 43.04
N THR A 213 -7.10 15.82 42.70
CA THR A 213 -5.91 15.47 43.50
C THR A 213 -4.86 16.57 43.48
N LYS A 214 -4.60 17.18 42.33
CA LYS A 214 -3.68 18.33 42.22
C LYS A 214 -4.17 19.54 43.00
N ARG A 215 -5.47 19.85 42.93
CA ARG A 215 -6.09 20.95 43.68
C ARG A 215 -6.01 20.72 45.19
N ALA A 216 -6.27 19.50 45.66
CA ALA A 216 -6.12 19.14 47.07
C ALA A 216 -4.67 19.29 47.54
N GLY A 217 -3.69 18.88 46.71
CA GLY A 217 -2.26 19.10 46.98
C GLY A 217 -1.92 20.58 47.16
N ILE A 218 -2.34 21.44 46.22
CA ILE A 218 -2.11 22.89 46.28
C ILE A 218 -2.77 23.50 47.52
N GLN A 219 -4.01 23.11 47.85
CA GLN A 219 -4.69 23.60 49.06
C GLN A 219 -3.94 23.20 50.34
N SER A 220 -3.41 21.97 50.40
CA SER A 220 -2.65 21.50 51.56
C SER A 220 -1.33 22.24 51.73
N GLU A 221 -0.62 22.53 50.63
CA GLU A 221 0.63 23.29 50.64
C GLU A 221 0.39 24.74 51.07
N PHE A 222 -0.65 25.38 50.54
CA PHE A 222 -1.04 26.72 50.94
C PHE A 222 -1.45 26.84 52.42
N MET A 223 -2.22 25.87 52.94
CA MET A 223 -2.59 25.85 54.37
C MET A 223 -1.38 25.62 55.28
N LYS A 224 -0.37 24.88 54.79
CA LYS A 224 0.91 24.70 55.48
C LYS A 224 1.72 26.00 55.49
N GLU A 225 1.69 26.79 54.42
CA GLU A 225 2.36 28.10 54.33
C GLU A 225 1.66 29.21 55.14
N ILE A 226 0.34 29.18 55.28
CA ILE A 226 -0.42 30.14 56.11
C ILE A 226 -0.19 29.92 57.62
N GLY A 227 0.37 28.79 58.04
CA GLY A 227 0.81 28.58 59.42
C GLY A 227 -0.33 28.36 60.41
N VAL A 228 -1.10 27.28 60.22
CA VAL A 228 -1.78 26.65 61.37
C VAL A 228 -0.81 25.67 62.01
N ASP A 229 0.24 26.21 62.65
CA ASP A 229 0.88 25.51 63.75
C ASP A 229 -0.05 25.63 64.96
N GLU A 230 -0.92 24.64 65.14
CA GLU A 230 -1.49 24.37 66.45
C GLU A 230 -0.33 24.06 67.40
N ALA A 231 -0.03 25.02 68.27
CA ALA A 231 1.01 24.91 69.27
C ALA A 231 0.74 23.73 70.23
N PRO A 232 1.69 22.79 70.41
CA PRO A 232 1.89 22.19 71.71
C PRO A 232 2.88 23.05 72.52
N ALA A 233 2.54 23.21 73.80
CA ALA A 233 3.25 23.91 74.85
C ALA A 233 4.77 24.15 74.68
N ARG A 234 5.16 25.40 74.98
CA ARG A 234 6.53 25.90 75.14
C ARG A 234 7.43 24.99 75.99
N GLN A 235 8.61 24.67 75.45
CA GLN A 235 9.84 24.46 76.22
C GLN A 235 10.96 25.36 75.63
N PRO A 236 11.92 25.85 76.45
CA PRO A 236 12.78 26.99 76.09
C PRO A 236 13.92 26.63 75.11
N PRO A 237 14.48 27.63 74.40
CA PRO A 237 15.40 27.40 73.28
C PRO A 237 16.83 27.13 73.74
N LYS A 238 17.50 26.14 73.12
CA LYS A 238 18.96 26.02 73.11
C LYS A 238 19.53 26.75 71.90
N LYS A 239 20.33 27.79 72.18
CA LYS A 239 21.23 28.46 71.25
C LYS A 239 22.31 27.50 70.74
N ASN A 240 22.57 27.58 69.43
CA ASN A 240 23.85 27.52 68.70
C ASN A 240 23.44 27.89 67.26
N GLY A 241 23.72 29.05 66.67
CA GLY A 241 24.96 29.83 66.66
C GLY A 241 25.67 29.59 65.31
N SER A 242 25.34 30.36 64.27
CA SER A 242 26.21 30.71 63.12
C SER A 242 25.46 31.64 62.14
N SER A 243 25.66 32.96 62.28
CA SER A 243 26.33 33.86 61.30
C SER A 243 25.40 34.21 60.12
N ASP A 244 24.73 35.37 60.14
CA ASP A 244 25.22 36.71 59.73
C ASP A 244 25.59 36.68 58.23
N ASP A 245 25.17 37.58 57.34
CA ASP A 245 24.32 38.78 57.39
C ASP A 245 24.18 39.23 55.92
N ASP A 246 23.24 40.14 55.70
CA ASP A 246 23.35 41.27 54.76
C ASP A 246 22.62 41.25 53.40
N ALA A 247 21.55 42.05 53.42
CA ALA A 247 21.14 43.06 52.44
C ALA A 247 20.76 42.65 51.00
N VAL A 248 19.44 42.60 50.81
CA VAL A 248 18.67 43.55 49.96
C VAL A 248 19.40 44.13 48.73
N LEU A 249 18.93 43.74 47.54
CA LEU A 249 18.78 44.68 46.43
C LEU A 249 17.50 44.35 45.65
N VAL A 250 16.51 45.24 45.78
CA VAL A 250 15.39 45.35 44.86
C VAL A 250 15.84 46.30 43.77
N ASP A 251 15.78 45.90 42.51
CA ASP A 251 15.55 46.85 41.44
C ASP A 251 14.77 46.21 40.29
N ALA A 252 13.75 46.94 39.89
CA ALA A 252 12.92 46.71 38.73
C ALA A 252 13.71 47.04 37.45
N ASP A 253 13.60 46.18 36.44
CA ASP A 253 13.31 46.60 35.05
C ASP A 253 13.25 45.39 34.10
N THR A 254 12.10 45.20 33.44
CA THR A 254 12.05 44.79 32.03
C THR A 254 12.74 45.86 31.16
N PRO A 255 13.26 45.62 29.93
CA PRO A 255 13.09 44.47 29.02
C PRO A 255 14.38 44.05 28.22
N GLY A 256 14.28 42.95 27.45
CA GLY A 256 14.89 42.84 26.11
C GLY A 256 16.33 42.32 25.94
N GLU A 257 16.44 41.29 25.08
CA GLU A 257 17.58 40.93 24.19
C GLU A 257 18.86 40.34 24.83
N THR A 258 19.27 39.10 24.54
CA THR A 258 20.07 38.80 23.32
C THR A 258 20.26 37.29 23.04
N GLN A 259 20.16 36.96 21.74
CA GLN A 259 20.94 35.99 20.90
C GLN A 259 21.21 34.55 21.37
N GLY A 260 21.08 33.51 20.54
CA GLY A 260 20.88 33.45 19.09
C GLY A 260 21.04 32.00 18.58
N GLY A 261 20.52 31.70 17.37
CA GLY A 261 20.56 30.34 16.83
C GLY A 261 20.04 30.10 15.41
N GLY A 262 20.52 30.83 14.39
CA GLY A 262 20.95 30.22 13.12
C GLY A 262 19.99 30.05 11.91
N LYS A 263 20.47 30.58 10.77
CA LYS A 263 20.38 30.12 9.35
C LYS A 263 19.32 30.69 8.38
N ARG A 264 19.84 31.59 7.52
CA ARG A 264 19.90 31.52 6.04
C ARG A 264 18.62 31.18 5.26
N LYS A 265 18.09 32.16 4.51
CA LYS A 265 17.52 31.93 3.18
C LYS A 265 17.82 33.09 2.23
N LYS A 266 18.55 32.76 1.16
CA LYS A 266 18.96 33.64 0.05
C LYS A 266 17.85 33.58 -1.01
N GLY A 267 17.15 34.68 -1.25
CA GLY A 267 16.27 34.89 -2.39
C GLY A 267 17.05 35.59 -3.51
N LYS A 268 17.05 34.99 -4.70
CA LYS A 268 17.67 35.52 -5.91
C LYS A 268 16.59 36.20 -6.74
N LYS A 269 16.99 37.29 -7.39
CA LYS A 269 16.35 37.86 -8.59
C LYS A 269 16.13 36.80 -9.66
#